data_AF-A0A6V8ENF6-F1
#
_entry.id   AF-A0A6V8ENF6-F1
#
_cell.length_a   1.000
_cell.length_b   1.000
_cell.length_c   1.000
_cell.angle_alpha   90.00
_cell.angle_beta   90.00
_cell.angle_gamma   90.00
#
_symmetry.space_group_name_H-M   'P 1'
#
loop_
_entity.id
_entity.type
_entity.pdbx_description
1 polymer ?
#
loop_
_entity_poly.entity_id
_entity_poly.type
_entity_poly.pdbx_seq_one_letter_code
_entity_poly.pdbx_strand_id
1 'polypeptide(L)'
;NCSEGVLDKLENICILTWNVPGTNLVNVNEINLTIDYSCTPHGNLTINRWVPNHEGYLTTGDNPSTNGCTIDQLRATSPDAEDDYIRSRGLKDENGNPVTAVRGDWIIGVASSEIPWVGAIKLFFSGTSSFVSGQTWNNLLSLIAIVVIVPMVFDLYFYSNNEEEE
;
A
#
# COMPACT_ATOMS: atom_id res chain seq x y z
N ASN A 1 10.30 13.67 -20.81
CA ASN A 1 11.62 13.88 -20.18
C ASN A 1 11.61 15.27 -19.57
N CYS A 2 12.03 15.43 -18.32
CA CYS A 2 12.04 16.73 -17.67
C CYS A 2 13.38 17.44 -17.92
N SER A 3 13.35 18.75 -18.18
CA SER A 3 14.57 19.57 -18.25
C SER A 3 15.14 19.83 -16.85
N GLU A 4 14.27 19.89 -15.84
CA GLU A 4 14.58 20.08 -14.43
C GLU A 4 13.64 19.22 -13.57
N GLY A 5 14.13 18.71 -12.44
CA GLY A 5 13.36 17.90 -11.50
C GLY A 5 13.24 16.43 -11.87
N VAL A 6 12.31 15.73 -11.22
CA VAL A 6 12.05 14.29 -11.40
C VAL A 6 10.74 14.08 -12.15
N LEU A 7 10.78 13.20 -13.16
CA LEU A 7 9.58 12.84 -13.93
C LEU A 7 8.77 11.80 -13.18
N ASP A 8 7.56 12.17 -12.79
CA ASP A 8 6.53 11.19 -12.47
C ASP A 8 6.01 10.58 -13.78
N LYS A 9 6.27 9.29 -13.99
CA LYS A 9 5.87 8.58 -15.21
C LYS A 9 4.37 8.30 -15.29
N LEU A 10 3.68 8.17 -14.16
CA LEU A 10 2.26 7.83 -14.12
C LEU A 10 1.41 9.08 -14.33
N GLU A 11 1.72 10.15 -13.61
CA GLU A 11 1.02 11.43 -13.72
C GLU A 11 1.54 12.29 -14.90
N ASN A 12 2.69 11.92 -15.47
CA ASN A 12 3.37 12.65 -16.55
C ASN A 12 3.63 14.12 -16.20
N ILE A 13 4.06 14.37 -14.96
CA ILE A 13 4.42 15.69 -14.43
C ILE A 13 5.89 15.75 -14.03
N CYS A 14 6.47 16.94 -14.03
CA CYS A 14 7.83 17.18 -13.53
C CYS A 14 7.77 17.77 -12.12
N ILE A 15 8.30 17.02 -11.16
CA ILE A 15 8.33 17.41 -9.75
C ILE A 15 9.63 18.16 -9.48
N LEU A 16 9.51 19.42 -9.05
CA LEU A 16 10.65 20.29 -8.76
C LEU A 16 11.02 20.27 -7.28
N THR A 17 10.02 20.25 -6.40
CA THR A 17 10.17 20.48 -4.96
C THR A 17 9.17 19.65 -4.17
N TRP A 18 9.53 19.35 -2.92
CA TRP A 18 8.77 18.53 -2.00
C TRP A 18 8.34 19.32 -0.77
N ASN A 19 7.14 19.00 -0.29
CA ASN A 19 6.63 19.38 1.02
C ASN A 19 6.43 18.11 1.83
N VAL A 20 6.86 18.09 3.09
CA VAL A 20 6.66 16.93 3.97
C VAL A 20 5.75 17.33 5.13
N PRO A 21 4.43 17.04 5.04
CA PRO A 21 3.47 17.38 6.08
C PRO A 21 3.87 16.84 7.45
N GLY A 22 3.61 17.61 8.51
CA GLY A 22 4.00 17.26 9.88
C GLY A 22 5.46 17.54 10.22
N THR A 23 6.21 18.15 9.31
CA THR A 23 7.60 18.58 9.52
C THR A 23 7.78 20.05 9.13
N ASN A 24 9.00 20.57 9.27
CA ASN A 24 9.36 21.91 8.83
C ASN A 24 9.88 21.97 7.38
N LEU A 25 9.83 20.87 6.63
CA LEU A 25 10.32 20.80 5.25
C LEU A 25 9.24 21.27 4.27
N VAL A 26 9.48 22.42 3.66
CA VAL A 26 8.60 23.05 2.67
C VAL A 26 9.45 23.53 1.49
N ASN A 27 9.00 23.22 0.28
CA ASN A 27 9.63 23.62 -0.98
C ASN A 27 11.12 23.22 -1.08
N VAL A 28 11.45 21.97 -0.73
CA VAL A 28 12.82 21.44 -0.74
C VAL A 28 13.07 20.54 -1.95
N ASN A 29 14.27 20.57 -2.52
CA ASN A 29 14.61 19.74 -3.69
C ASN A 29 14.94 18.29 -3.28
N GLU A 30 15.45 18.10 -2.07
CA GLU A 30 15.76 16.81 -1.46
C GLU A 30 15.25 16.77 -0.03
N ILE A 31 14.81 15.59 0.41
CA ILE A 31 14.24 15.39 1.74
C ILE A 31 15.35 14.92 2.69
N ASN A 32 15.56 15.68 3.76
CA ASN A 32 16.46 15.31 4.85
C ASN A 32 15.70 15.44 6.17
N LEU A 33 15.44 14.32 6.83
CA LEU A 33 14.58 14.25 8.00
C LEU A 33 15.08 13.17 8.95
N THR A 34 15.25 13.52 10.21
CA THR A 34 15.41 12.53 11.29
C THR A 34 14.07 12.40 12.00
N ILE A 35 13.49 11.22 11.97
CA ILE A 35 12.27 10.90 12.70
C ILE A 35 12.70 10.45 14.10
N ASP A 36 12.09 11.06 15.13
CA ASP A 36 12.37 10.71 16.53
C ASP A 36 11.66 9.40 16.91
N TYR A 37 12.12 8.33 16.29
CA TYR A 37 11.64 6.97 16.46
C TYR A 37 12.85 6.05 16.67
N SER A 38 12.86 5.37 17.82
CA SER A 38 13.99 4.50 18.21
C SER A 38 13.99 3.20 17.42
N CYS A 39 15.07 3.02 16.70
CA CYS A 39 15.41 1.88 15.88
C CYS A 39 16.54 1.10 16.56
N THR A 40 16.23 0.29 17.57
CA THR A 40 17.27 -0.51 18.23
C THR A 40 17.60 -1.74 17.38
N PRO A 41 18.89 -2.04 17.08
CA PRO A 41 20.13 -1.44 17.59
C PRO A 41 20.77 -0.35 16.70
N HIS A 42 20.07 0.15 15.69
CA HIS A 42 20.58 0.99 14.60
C HIS A 42 20.39 2.52 14.75
N GLY A 43 19.91 3.02 15.89
CA GLY A 43 19.77 4.45 16.17
C GLY A 43 18.35 4.96 15.90
N ASN A 44 18.18 6.09 15.21
CA ASN A 44 16.87 6.62 14.79
C ASN A 44 16.68 6.45 13.28
N LEU A 45 15.44 6.49 12.81
CA LEU A 45 15.16 6.50 11.37
C LEU A 45 15.55 7.86 10.76
N THR A 46 16.54 7.84 9.87
CA THR A 46 17.05 9.03 9.17
C THR A 46 16.84 8.92 7.66
N ILE A 47 16.08 9.84 7.10
CA ILE A 47 15.95 10.07 5.66
C ILE A 47 17.05 11.05 5.26
N ASN A 48 17.88 10.69 4.29
CA ASN A 48 19.07 11.45 3.95
C ASN A 48 19.11 11.77 2.45
N ARG A 49 18.97 13.06 2.10
CA ARG A 49 19.00 13.60 0.72
C ARG A 49 18.16 12.78 -0.27
N TRP A 50 17.00 12.31 0.19
CA TRP A 50 16.16 11.46 -0.62
C TRP A 50 15.34 12.30 -1.61
N VAL A 51 15.32 11.89 -2.87
CA VAL A 51 14.48 12.50 -3.91
C VAL A 51 13.50 11.42 -4.40
N PRO A 52 12.23 11.46 -3.97
CA PRO A 52 11.22 10.53 -4.44
C PRO A 52 10.95 10.67 -5.94
N ASN A 53 10.43 9.62 -6.57
CA ASN A 53 9.98 9.66 -7.97
C ASN A 53 8.55 10.18 -8.13
N HIS A 54 7.79 10.16 -7.04
CA HIS A 54 6.38 10.57 -6.98
C HIS A 54 5.97 10.86 -5.54
N GLU A 55 4.83 11.53 -5.39
CA GLU A 55 4.19 11.77 -4.09
C GLU A 55 3.63 10.50 -3.47
N GLY A 56 3.63 10.46 -2.14
CA GLY A 56 3.12 9.30 -1.42
C GLY A 56 3.63 9.22 0.01
N TYR A 57 3.50 8.02 0.55
CA TYR A 57 3.82 7.67 1.92
C TYR A 57 5.08 6.82 1.93
N LEU A 58 6.03 7.17 2.79
CA LEU A 58 7.13 6.28 3.14
C LEU A 58 6.66 5.41 4.31
N THR A 59 6.65 4.09 4.13
CA THR A 59 6.31 3.18 5.21
C THR A 59 7.51 3.01 6.13
N THR A 60 7.30 2.87 7.42
CA THR A 60 8.40 2.53 8.33
C THR A 60 8.92 1.13 7.98
N GLY A 61 8.02 0.19 7.69
CA GLY A 61 8.32 -1.22 7.41
C GLY A 61 7.39 -2.10 8.24
N ASP A 62 7.42 -3.42 8.02
CA ASP A 62 6.52 -4.38 8.67
C ASP A 62 7.24 -5.29 9.68
N ASN A 63 8.56 -5.17 9.84
CA ASN A 63 9.31 -6.04 10.73
C ASN A 63 9.03 -5.66 12.20
N PRO A 64 8.33 -6.49 13.00
CA PRO A 64 7.95 -6.15 14.36
C PRO A 64 9.13 -6.05 15.34
N SER A 65 10.28 -6.64 15.00
CA SER A 65 11.48 -6.62 15.86
C SER A 65 12.30 -5.33 15.74
N THR A 66 12.24 -4.67 14.58
CA THR A 66 12.92 -3.41 14.30
C THR A 66 11.93 -2.25 14.16
N ASN A 67 10.66 -2.58 13.92
CA ASN A 67 9.53 -1.69 13.68
C ASN A 67 9.87 -0.57 12.68
N GLY A 68 10.49 -0.98 11.58
CA GLY A 68 10.59 -0.16 10.39
C GLY A 68 11.77 0.81 10.36
N CYS A 69 12.98 0.25 10.40
CA CYS A 69 14.21 1.01 10.47
C CYS A 69 14.81 1.35 9.10
N THR A 70 15.96 2.04 9.13
CA THR A 70 16.71 2.46 7.92
C THR A 70 16.93 1.33 6.92
N ILE A 71 16.97 0.07 7.39
CA ILE A 71 17.12 -1.14 6.58
C ILE A 71 15.93 -1.37 5.66
N ASP A 72 14.70 -1.10 6.10
CA ASP A 72 13.50 -1.33 5.28
C ASP A 72 13.35 -0.26 4.20
N GLN A 73 13.94 0.92 4.43
CA GLN A 73 13.89 2.08 3.54
C GLN A 73 15.27 2.51 3.04
N LEU A 74 16.16 1.56 2.72
CA LEU A 74 17.56 1.85 2.35
C LEU A 74 17.71 2.89 1.24
N ARG A 75 16.81 2.91 0.27
CA ARG A 75 16.83 3.92 -0.81
C ARG A 75 16.61 5.35 -0.28
N ALA A 76 15.80 5.52 0.77
CA ALA A 76 15.52 6.82 1.38
C ALA A 76 16.56 7.23 2.43
N THR A 77 17.34 6.29 2.96
CA THR A 77 18.29 6.54 4.06
C THR A 77 19.75 6.55 3.61
N SER A 78 20.07 5.91 2.49
CA SER A 78 21.43 5.76 1.96
C SER A 78 21.50 6.15 0.48
N PRO A 79 21.55 7.45 0.16
CA PRO A 79 21.52 7.93 -1.24
C PRO A 79 22.76 7.49 -2.05
N ASP A 80 23.90 7.34 -1.37
CA ASP A 80 25.18 7.01 -2.00
C ASP A 80 25.51 5.51 -1.95
N ALA A 81 24.58 4.67 -1.45
CA ALA A 81 24.79 3.22 -1.41
C ALA A 81 24.65 2.60 -2.80
N GLU A 82 25.48 1.58 -3.06
CA GLU A 82 25.44 0.84 -4.31
C GLU A 82 24.08 0.17 -4.52
N ASP A 83 23.61 0.16 -5.77
CA ASP A 83 22.33 -0.44 -6.14
C ASP A 83 22.26 -1.92 -5.74
N ASP A 84 23.35 -2.67 -5.86
CA ASP A 84 23.43 -4.07 -5.45
C ASP A 84 23.31 -4.22 -3.92
N TYR A 85 23.90 -3.31 -3.16
CA TYR A 85 23.75 -3.28 -1.70
C TYR A 85 22.29 -3.03 -1.31
N ILE A 86 21.65 -2.03 -1.92
CA ILE A 86 20.25 -1.69 -1.63
C ILE A 86 19.34 -2.84 -2.07
N ARG A 87 19.54 -3.42 -3.27
CA ARG A 87 18.78 -4.58 -3.77
C ARG A 87 19.00 -5.84 -2.93
N SER A 88 20.11 -5.96 -2.20
CA SER A 88 20.35 -7.14 -1.36
C SER A 88 19.55 -7.13 -0.07
N ARG A 89 19.06 -5.96 0.39
CA ARG A 89 18.46 -5.75 1.72
C ARG A 89 17.17 -4.93 1.63
N GLY A 90 16.46 -4.82 2.76
CA GLY A 90 15.24 -4.03 2.87
C GLY A 90 14.03 -4.58 2.11
N LEU A 91 12.99 -3.76 2.02
CA LEU A 91 11.75 -4.10 1.32
C LEU A 91 11.92 -4.01 -0.18
N LYS A 92 11.39 -5.01 -0.89
CA LYS A 92 11.50 -5.13 -2.35
C LYS A 92 10.13 -5.32 -2.98
N ASP A 93 10.00 -4.84 -4.21
CA ASP A 93 8.85 -5.12 -5.06
C ASP A 93 8.92 -6.54 -5.64
N GLU A 94 7.89 -6.92 -6.41
CA GLU A 94 7.80 -8.20 -7.11
C GLU A 94 8.93 -8.46 -8.12
N ASN A 95 9.63 -7.39 -8.54
CA ASN A 95 10.73 -7.41 -9.50
C ASN A 95 12.11 -7.38 -8.80
N GLY A 96 12.15 -7.42 -7.47
CA GLY A 96 13.37 -7.36 -6.67
C GLY A 96 14.02 -5.98 -6.60
N ASN A 97 13.34 -4.91 -7.03
CA ASN A 97 13.80 -3.54 -6.85
C ASN A 97 13.46 -3.05 -5.43
N PRO A 98 14.26 -2.13 -4.86
CA PRO A 98 13.93 -1.51 -3.58
C PRO A 98 12.61 -0.76 -3.63
N VAL A 99 11.78 -0.93 -2.61
CA VAL A 99 10.51 -0.20 -2.47
C VAL A 99 10.80 1.30 -2.29
N THR A 100 10.00 2.14 -2.96
CA THR A 100 10.03 3.60 -2.84
C THR A 100 8.79 4.10 -2.09
N ALA A 101 8.49 5.40 -2.17
CA ALA A 101 7.21 5.93 -1.69
C ALA A 101 6.04 5.11 -2.25
N VAL A 102 4.99 4.94 -1.46
CA VAL A 102 3.73 4.29 -1.84
C VAL A 102 2.71 5.38 -2.14
N ARG A 103 2.10 5.39 -3.33
CA ARG A 103 1.06 6.37 -3.64
C ARG A 103 -0.16 6.20 -2.73
N GLY A 104 -0.86 7.29 -2.47
CA GLY A 104 -2.12 7.23 -1.72
C GLY A 104 -3.14 6.29 -2.36
N ASP A 105 -3.23 6.30 -3.67
CA ASP A 105 -4.17 5.45 -4.41
C ASP A 105 -3.78 3.97 -4.41
N TRP A 106 -2.54 3.63 -4.04
CA TRP A 106 -2.09 2.24 -3.87
C TRP A 106 -2.43 1.69 -2.49
N ILE A 107 -2.80 2.55 -1.54
CA ILE A 107 -3.18 2.12 -0.19
C ILE A 107 -4.62 1.62 -0.25
N ILE A 108 -4.76 0.31 -0.40
CA ILE A 108 -6.04 -0.39 -0.28
C ILE A 108 -6.21 -0.73 1.22
N GLY A 109 -7.31 -0.27 1.82
CA GLY A 109 -7.53 -0.33 3.27
C GLY A 109 -7.33 -1.71 3.93
N VAL A 110 -7.02 -1.68 5.23
CA VAL A 110 -6.71 -2.86 6.07
C VAL A 110 -7.86 -3.86 6.08
N ALA A 111 -7.67 -5.03 5.46
CA ALA A 111 -8.55 -6.19 5.66
C ALA A 111 -8.04 -7.03 6.84
N SER A 112 -8.68 -6.86 8.00
CA SER A 112 -8.47 -7.73 9.16
C SER A 112 -9.18 -9.08 8.92
N SER A 113 -8.42 -10.12 8.57
CA SER A 113 -8.65 -11.58 8.68
C SER A 113 -10.07 -12.21 8.57
N GLU A 114 -11.07 -11.53 8.01
CA GLU A 114 -12.38 -12.10 7.66
C GLU A 114 -12.49 -12.11 6.13
N ILE A 115 -13.43 -12.87 5.54
CA ILE A 115 -13.63 -12.86 4.07
C ILE A 115 -13.62 -11.39 3.62
N PRO A 116 -12.65 -10.95 2.79
CA PRO A 116 -12.19 -9.55 2.77
C PRO A 116 -13.28 -8.50 2.55
N TRP A 117 -14.38 -8.90 1.92
CA TRP A 117 -15.50 -8.03 1.59
C TRP A 117 -16.61 -8.03 2.65
N VAL A 118 -16.81 -9.12 3.41
CA VAL A 118 -17.83 -9.20 4.47
C VAL A 118 -17.51 -8.24 5.62
N GLY A 119 -16.21 -8.08 5.94
CA GLY A 119 -15.74 -7.10 6.92
C GLY A 119 -16.12 -5.65 6.59
N ALA A 120 -16.39 -5.31 5.32
CA ALA A 120 -16.86 -3.99 4.92
C ALA A 120 -18.23 -3.64 5.50
N ILE A 121 -19.09 -4.64 5.77
CA ILE A 121 -20.38 -4.44 6.42
C ILE A 121 -20.18 -3.90 7.84
N LYS A 122 -19.18 -4.42 8.57
CA LYS A 122 -18.86 -3.94 9.91
C LYS A 122 -18.41 -2.47 9.88
N LEU A 123 -17.58 -2.13 8.89
CA LEU A 123 -17.10 -0.76 8.67
C LEU A 123 -18.23 0.21 8.26
N PHE A 124 -19.24 -0.30 7.54
CA PHE A 124 -20.48 0.43 7.26
C PHE A 124 -21.20 0.87 8.53
N PHE A 125 -21.45 -0.06 9.44
CA PHE A 125 -22.18 0.21 10.68
C PHE A 125 -21.37 1.02 11.69
N SER A 126 -20.04 0.95 11.66
CA SER A 126 -19.16 1.78 12.50
C SER A 126 -18.93 3.20 11.97
N GLY A 127 -19.51 3.56 10.81
CA GLY A 127 -19.36 4.90 10.21
C GLY A 127 -17.99 5.17 9.58
N THR A 128 -17.20 4.13 9.34
CA THR A 128 -15.85 4.19 8.75
C THR A 128 -15.80 3.56 7.35
N SER A 129 -16.93 3.57 6.64
CA SER A 129 -17.07 2.98 5.30
C SER A 129 -16.22 3.65 4.22
N SER A 130 -15.80 4.91 4.42
CA SER A 130 -14.94 5.66 3.48
C SER A 130 -13.51 5.13 3.40
N PHE A 131 -13.07 4.32 4.37
CA PHE A 131 -11.74 3.69 4.37
C PHE A 131 -11.68 2.38 3.56
N VAL A 132 -12.80 2.02 2.93
CA VAL A 132 -12.94 0.79 2.14
C VAL A 132 -12.99 1.15 0.66
N SER A 133 -12.16 0.50 -0.16
CA SER A 133 -12.13 0.75 -1.60
C SER A 133 -13.47 0.43 -2.28
N GLY A 134 -13.82 1.14 -3.36
CA GLY A 134 -15.01 0.84 -4.16
C GLY A 134 -15.05 -0.59 -4.70
N GLN A 135 -13.88 -1.18 -5.02
CA GLN A 135 -13.77 -2.56 -5.48
C GLN A 135 -14.26 -3.56 -4.43
N THR A 136 -14.01 -3.30 -3.14
CA THR A 136 -14.48 -4.13 -2.03
C THR A 136 -16.01 -4.19 -1.97
N TRP A 137 -16.70 -3.08 -2.25
CA TRP A 137 -18.15 -3.01 -2.28
C TRP A 137 -18.76 -3.83 -3.42
N ASN A 138 -18.19 -3.72 -4.61
CA ASN A 138 -18.62 -4.49 -5.78
C ASN A 138 -18.42 -6.00 -5.57
N ASN A 139 -17.32 -6.38 -4.94
CA ASN A 139 -17.05 -7.77 -4.64
C ASN A 139 -17.93 -8.32 -3.50
N LEU A 140 -18.26 -7.50 -2.49
CA LEU A 140 -19.25 -7.87 -1.45
C LEU A 140 -20.61 -8.17 -2.07
N LEU A 141 -21.08 -7.31 -2.97
CA LEU A 141 -22.34 -7.52 -3.68
C LEU A 141 -22.32 -8.82 -4.50
N SER A 142 -21.21 -9.07 -5.21
CA SER A 142 -21.01 -10.32 -5.95
C SER A 142 -21.06 -11.55 -5.04
N LEU A 143 -20.41 -11.49 -3.87
CA LEU A 143 -20.44 -12.59 -2.89
C LEU A 143 -21.87 -12.87 -2.39
N ILE A 144 -22.62 -11.83 -2.04
CA ILE A 144 -24.03 -11.97 -1.60
C ILE A 144 -24.87 -12.61 -2.72
N ALA A 145 -24.70 -12.16 -3.95
CA ALA A 145 -25.41 -12.74 -5.10
C ALA A 145 -25.10 -14.23 -5.27
N ILE A 146 -23.82 -14.63 -5.17
CA ILE A 146 -23.41 -16.04 -5.28
C ILE A 146 -24.06 -16.87 -4.16
N VAL A 147 -24.04 -16.39 -2.92
CA VAL A 147 -24.64 -17.11 -1.78
C VAL A 147 -26.15 -17.33 -1.96
N VAL A 148 -26.85 -16.41 -2.63
CA VAL A 148 -28.29 -16.54 -2.92
C VAL A 148 -28.55 -17.42 -4.16
N ILE A 149 -27.76 -17.25 -5.21
CA ILE A 149 -27.98 -17.95 -6.50
C ILE A 149 -27.63 -19.43 -6.40
N VAL A 150 -26.56 -19.78 -5.67
CA VAL A 150 -26.09 -21.17 -5.59
C VAL A 150 -27.19 -22.12 -5.07
N PRO A 151 -27.83 -21.90 -3.91
CA PRO A 151 -28.94 -22.76 -3.46
C PRO A 151 -30.09 -22.83 -4.47
N MET A 152 -30.45 -21.71 -5.09
CA MET A 152 -31.56 -21.66 -6.04
C MET A 152 -31.30 -22.52 -7.30
N VAL A 153 -30.06 -22.53 -7.80
CA VAL A 153 -29.65 -23.39 -8.91
C VAL A 153 -29.58 -24.85 -8.47
N PHE A 154 -29.08 -25.13 -7.27
CA PHE A 154 -29.08 -26.48 -6.71
C PHE A 154 -30.50 -27.05 -6.57
N ASP A 155 -31.44 -26.25 -6.06
CA ASP A 155 -32.84 -26.64 -5.92
C ASP A 155 -33.48 -26.90 -7.29
N LEU A 156 -33.26 -26.04 -8.29
CA LEU A 156 -33.75 -26.25 -9.66
C LEU A 156 -33.20 -27.53 -10.29
N TYR A 157 -31.91 -27.79 -10.14
CA TYR A 157 -31.27 -28.97 -10.71
C TYR A 157 -31.74 -30.27 -10.03
N PHE A 158 -31.84 -30.29 -8.70
CA PHE A 158 -32.36 -31.45 -7.97
C PHE A 158 -33.87 -31.65 -8.20
N TYR A 159 -34.66 -30.59 -8.29
CA TYR A 159 -36.08 -30.67 -8.63
C TYR A 159 -36.29 -31.31 -10.02
N SER A 160 -35.51 -30.86 -11.02
CA SER A 160 -35.55 -31.42 -12.38
C SER A 160 -35.22 -32.91 -12.43
N ASN A 161 -34.19 -33.36 -11.71
CA ASN A 161 -33.80 -34.78 -11.73
C ASN A 161 -34.83 -35.68 -11.04
N ASN A 162 -35.55 -35.17 -10.03
CA ASN A 162 -36.58 -35.95 -9.35
C ASN A 162 -37.85 -36.13 -10.22
N GLU A 163 -38.17 -35.17 -11.11
CA GLU A 163 -39.30 -35.33 -12.07
C GLU A 163 -38.99 -36.33 -13.19
N GLU A 164 -37.71 -36.56 -13.54
CA GLU A 164 -37.33 -37.55 -14.57
C GLU A 164 -37.30 -38.99 -14.03
N GLU A 165 -37.32 -39.19 -12.71
CA GLU A 165 -37.31 -40.51 -12.05
C GLU A 165 -38.71 -41.05 -11.65
N GLU A 166 -39.78 -40.27 -11.81
CA GLU A 166 -41.19 -40.70 -11.65
C GLU A 166 -41.86 -41.13 -12.98
#